data_AF-A0A496ULZ3-F1
#
_entry.id   AF-A0A496ULZ3-F1
#
_cell.length_a   1.000
_cell.length_b   1.000
_cell.length_c   1.000
_cell.angle_alpha   90.00
_cell.angle_beta   90.00
_cell.angle_gamma   90.00
#
_symmetry.space_group_name_H-M   'P 1'
#
loop_
_entity.id
_entity.type
_entity.pdbx_description
1 polymer ?
#
loop_
_entity_poly.entity_id
_entity_poly.type
_entity_poly.pdbx_seq_one_letter_code
_entity_poly.pdbx_strand_id
1 'polypeptide(L)'
;MRGVLIYSIGDSIASIILSEFSLLRMLGMMFIGGTVYAFEIPNYFRWIDIKTTEVRGLKGSLSRAGLAILYFNPLWIARHLLFIQILQGGWSSINWTLLRLGLYAFMVNVPVAFAANYAIQNKVSLKWRFLASAVFSSLMAIYYALSQVIF
;
A
#
# COMPACT_ATOMS: atom_id res chain seq x y z
N MET A 1 6.36 -14.02 -6.41
CA MET A 1 5.01 -14.42 -6.87
C MET A 1 3.87 -13.84 -6.04
N ARG A 2 3.94 -13.78 -4.69
CA ARG A 2 2.78 -13.34 -3.88
C ARG A 2 2.33 -11.88 -4.10
N GLY A 3 3.28 -10.96 -4.29
CA GLY A 3 2.98 -9.55 -4.57
C GLY A 3 2.41 -9.29 -5.96
N VAL A 4 2.79 -10.11 -6.94
CA VAL A 4 2.36 -10.03 -8.34
C VAL A 4 0.84 -10.10 -8.45
N LEU A 5 0.24 -11.08 -7.78
CA LEU A 5 -1.20 -11.36 -7.91
C LEU A 5 -2.07 -10.43 -7.07
N ILE A 6 -1.65 -10.09 -5.86
CA ILE A 6 -2.55 -9.43 -4.90
C ILE A 6 -2.73 -7.96 -5.23
N TYR A 7 -1.64 -7.26 -5.55
CA TYR A 7 -1.71 -5.87 -5.98
C TYR A 7 -2.47 -5.73 -7.30
N SER A 8 -2.22 -6.63 -8.27
CA SER A 8 -2.93 -6.59 -9.56
C SER A 8 -4.42 -6.89 -9.40
N ILE A 9 -4.80 -7.87 -8.58
CA ILE A 9 -6.21 -8.23 -8.35
C ILE A 9 -6.95 -7.08 -7.65
N GLY A 10 -6.39 -6.53 -6.57
CA GLY A 10 -7.00 -5.43 -5.84
C GLY A 10 -7.21 -4.20 -6.72
N ASP A 11 -6.18 -3.79 -7.45
CA ASP A 11 -6.23 -2.66 -8.37
C ASP A 11 -7.18 -2.93 -9.55
N SER A 12 -7.22 -4.16 -10.08
CA SER A 12 -8.13 -4.52 -11.17
C SER A 12 -9.59 -4.44 -10.73
N ILE A 13 -9.93 -4.99 -9.55
CA ILE A 13 -11.29 -4.89 -9.01
C ILE A 13 -11.67 -3.42 -8.81
N ALA A 14 -10.78 -2.62 -8.20
CA ALA A 14 -11.02 -1.19 -8.02
C ALA A 14 -11.25 -0.46 -9.36
N SER A 15 -10.43 -0.74 -10.38
CA SER A 15 -10.57 -0.13 -11.69
C SER A 15 -11.83 -0.55 -12.45
N ILE A 16 -12.30 -1.79 -12.28
CA ILE A 16 -13.58 -2.27 -12.83
C ILE A 16 -14.73 -1.50 -12.18
N ILE A 17 -14.71 -1.32 -10.85
CA ILE A 17 -15.73 -0.55 -10.12
C ILE A 17 -15.79 0.90 -10.63
N LEU A 18 -14.64 1.51 -10.91
CA LEU A 18 -14.54 2.87 -11.42
C LEU A 18 -14.78 3.00 -12.94
N SER A 19 -15.03 1.89 -13.66
CA SER A 19 -15.10 1.87 -15.13
C SER A 19 -13.84 2.39 -15.83
N GLU A 20 -12.68 2.24 -15.18
CA GLU A 20 -11.34 2.65 -15.66
C GLU A 20 -10.42 1.44 -15.94
N PHE A 21 -10.99 0.27 -16.15
CA PHE A 21 -10.20 -0.94 -16.35
C PHE A 21 -9.36 -0.85 -17.63
N SER A 22 -8.07 -1.20 -17.50
CA SER A 22 -7.13 -1.28 -18.63
C SER A 22 -6.18 -2.45 -18.43
N LEU A 23 -5.98 -3.24 -19.49
CA LEU A 23 -5.03 -4.35 -19.49
C LEU A 23 -3.59 -3.86 -19.22
N LEU A 24 -3.23 -2.68 -19.73
CA LEU A 24 -1.92 -2.09 -19.50
C LEU A 24 -1.72 -1.75 -18.02
N ARG A 25 -2.74 -1.17 -17.37
CA ARG A 25 -2.74 -0.90 -15.92
C ARG A 25 -2.60 -2.19 -15.12
N MET A 26 -3.40 -3.20 -15.43
CA MET A 26 -3.32 -4.49 -14.74
C MET A 26 -1.92 -5.12 -14.84
N LEU A 27 -1.36 -5.23 -16.05
CA LEU A 27 -0.05 -5.82 -16.28
C LEU A 27 1.09 -4.97 -15.68
N GLY A 28 0.97 -3.64 -15.76
CA GLY A 28 1.93 -2.73 -15.15
C GLY A 28 1.93 -2.80 -13.62
N MET A 29 0.76 -2.83 -12.99
CA MET A 29 0.64 -2.98 -11.54
C MET A 29 1.09 -4.37 -11.09
N MET A 30 0.87 -5.40 -11.90
CA MET A 30 1.44 -6.72 -11.71
C MET A 30 2.97 -6.70 -11.72
N PHE A 31 3.57 -6.01 -12.70
CA PHE A 31 5.02 -5.86 -12.80
C PHE A 31 5.60 -5.09 -11.61
N ILE A 32 5.02 -3.94 -11.25
CA ILE A 32 5.46 -3.11 -10.12
C ILE A 32 5.30 -3.87 -8.79
N GLY A 33 4.17 -4.54 -8.59
CA GLY A 33 3.92 -5.38 -7.42
C GLY A 33 4.89 -6.56 -7.32
N GLY A 34 5.31 -7.09 -8.46
CA GLY A 34 6.28 -8.19 -8.58
C GLY A 34 7.75 -7.79 -8.44
N THR A 35 8.07 -6.52 -8.62
CA THR A 35 9.45 -6.00 -8.65
C THR A 35 9.68 -5.02 -7.51
N VAL A 36 9.28 -3.75 -7.70
CA VAL A 36 9.51 -2.63 -6.77
C VAL A 36 8.98 -2.97 -5.38
N TYR A 37 7.70 -3.35 -5.27
CA TYR A 37 7.09 -3.60 -3.97
C TYR A 37 7.53 -4.93 -3.35
N ALA A 38 7.75 -5.96 -4.16
CA ALA A 38 8.26 -7.25 -3.69
C ALA A 38 9.70 -7.16 -3.17
N PHE A 39 10.49 -6.19 -3.62
CA PHE A 39 11.82 -5.94 -3.10
C PHE A 39 11.78 -5.00 -1.88
N GLU A 40 11.15 -3.83 -1.99
CA GLU A 40 11.21 -2.80 -0.96
C GLU A 40 10.49 -3.19 0.34
N ILE A 41 9.26 -3.69 0.27
CA ILE A 41 8.40 -3.87 1.45
C ILE A 41 8.96 -4.96 2.39
N PRO A 42 9.33 -6.17 1.91
CA PRO A 42 9.92 -7.17 2.79
C PRO A 42 11.27 -6.74 3.39
N ASN A 43 12.08 -6.00 2.63
CA ASN A 43 13.35 -5.47 3.12
C ASN A 43 13.14 -4.43 4.22
N TYR A 44 12.15 -3.56 4.05
CA TYR A 44 11.80 -2.59 5.07
C TYR A 44 11.25 -3.27 6.33
N PHE A 45 10.38 -4.26 6.20
CA PHE A 45 9.87 -5.01 7.36
C PHE A 45 10.98 -5.77 8.12
N ARG A 46 11.96 -6.31 7.40
CA ARG A 46 13.15 -6.90 8.05
C ARG A 46 13.95 -5.84 8.80
N TRP A 47 14.12 -4.66 8.21
CA TRP A 47 14.79 -3.54 8.86
C TRP A 47 14.05 -3.07 10.12
N ILE A 48 12.72 -3.02 10.11
CA ILE A 48 11.90 -2.74 11.31
C ILE A 48 12.22 -3.75 12.42
N ASP A 49 12.23 -5.05 12.11
CA ASP A 49 12.52 -6.08 13.10
C ASP A 49 13.92 -5.86 13.71
N ILE A 50 14.94 -5.66 12.86
CA ILE A 50 16.31 -5.38 13.32
C ILE A 50 16.32 -4.16 14.24
N LYS A 51 15.71 -3.05 13.82
CA LYS A 51 15.73 -1.78 14.56
C LYS A 51 14.95 -1.83 15.87
N THR A 52 13.99 -2.76 15.99
CA THR A 52 13.13 -2.90 17.18
C THR A 52 13.49 -4.10 18.06
N THR A 53 14.55 -4.84 17.73
CA THR A 53 15.00 -6.06 18.45
C THR A 53 15.16 -5.82 19.95
N GLU A 54 15.74 -4.68 20.34
CA GLU A 54 16.03 -4.36 21.74
C GLU A 54 14.86 -3.65 22.46
N VAL A 55 13.85 -3.19 21.71
CA VAL A 55 12.72 -2.45 22.28
C VAL A 55 11.62 -3.45 22.66
N ARG A 56 11.47 -3.70 23.96
CA ARG A 56 10.51 -4.70 24.48
C ARG A 56 9.17 -4.09 24.88
N GLY A 57 8.19 -4.97 25.08
CA GLY A 57 6.86 -4.62 25.58
C GLY A 57 6.06 -3.73 24.64
N LEU A 58 5.16 -2.92 25.22
CA LEU A 58 4.26 -2.05 24.47
C LEU A 58 5.00 -1.04 23.59
N LYS A 59 6.12 -0.49 24.08
CA LYS A 59 6.97 0.44 23.32
C LYS A 59 7.47 -0.20 22.03
N GLY A 60 7.95 -1.45 22.10
CA GLY A 60 8.41 -2.19 20.91
C GLY A 60 7.29 -2.40 19.90
N SER A 61 6.12 -2.82 20.38
CA SER A 61 4.97 -3.07 19.51
C SER A 61 4.45 -1.81 18.81
N LEU A 62 4.42 -0.68 19.52
CA LEU A 62 4.05 0.62 18.95
C LEU A 62 5.14 1.16 18.01
N SER A 63 6.42 0.99 18.34
CA SER A 63 7.53 1.39 17.46
C SER A 63 7.49 0.64 16.12
N ARG A 64 7.23 -0.67 16.13
CA ARG A 64 7.07 -1.45 14.89
C ARG A 64 5.93 -0.93 14.02
N ALA A 65 4.77 -0.68 14.62
CA ALA A 65 3.61 -0.13 13.92
C ALA A 65 3.88 1.28 13.37
N GLY A 66 4.49 2.14 14.18
CA GLY A 66 4.85 3.51 13.81
C GLY A 66 5.85 3.57 12.66
N LEU A 67 6.89 2.73 12.68
CA LEU A 67 7.84 2.63 11.56
C LEU A 67 7.15 2.13 10.28
N ALA A 68 6.24 1.16 10.37
CA ALA A 68 5.49 0.71 9.22
C ALA A 68 4.61 1.84 8.63
N ILE A 69 3.95 2.64 9.47
CA ILE A 69 3.18 3.81 9.03
C ILE A 69 4.07 4.89 8.42
N LEU A 70 5.25 5.11 8.98
CA LEU A 70 6.23 6.06 8.43
C LEU A 70 6.72 5.64 7.04
N TYR A 71 6.78 4.34 6.74
CA TYR A 71 7.06 3.85 5.39
C TYR A 71 5.91 4.09 4.43
N PHE A 72 4.68 3.76 4.83
CA PHE A 72 3.46 4.02 4.05
C PHE A 72 2.98 5.49 4.16
N ASN A 73 3.93 6.43 4.13
CA ASN A 73 3.67 7.86 4.23
C ASN A 73 3.04 8.43 2.94
N PRO A 74 2.65 9.72 2.92
CA PRO A 74 2.06 10.36 1.74
C PRO A 74 2.86 10.22 0.44
N LEU A 75 4.20 10.19 0.50
CA LEU A 75 5.04 10.02 -0.70
C LEU A 75 4.91 8.61 -1.27
N TRP A 76 4.82 7.58 -0.42
CA TRP A 76 4.59 6.22 -0.88
C TRP A 76 3.24 6.11 -1.61
N ILE A 77 2.19 6.73 -1.05
CA ILE A 77 0.85 6.75 -1.65
C ILE A 77 0.88 7.52 -2.98
N ALA A 78 1.48 8.72 -2.99
CA ALA A 78 1.61 9.52 -4.21
C ALA A 78 2.38 8.79 -5.31
N ARG A 79 3.43 8.04 -4.96
CA ARG A 79 4.18 7.19 -5.89
C ARG A 79 3.29 6.08 -6.48
N HIS A 80 2.44 5.46 -5.67
CA HIS A 80 1.48 4.47 -6.16
C HIS A 80 0.48 5.08 -7.15
N LEU A 81 -0.07 6.26 -6.82
CA LEU A 81 -0.97 7.00 -7.72
C LEU A 81 -0.26 7.42 -9.02
N LEU A 82 1.00 7.82 -8.94
CA LEU A 82 1.83 8.14 -10.11
C LEU A 82 1.95 6.95 -11.06
N PHE A 83 2.22 5.75 -10.53
CA PHE A 83 2.28 4.54 -11.34
C PHE A 83 0.96 4.25 -12.05
N ILE A 84 -0.17 4.40 -11.35
CA ILE A 84 -1.49 4.24 -11.95
C ILE A 84 -1.67 5.24 -13.12
N GLN A 85 -1.37 6.53 -12.91
CA GLN A 85 -1.51 7.55 -13.95
C GLN A 85 -0.62 7.27 -15.18
N ILE A 86 0.62 6.86 -14.97
CA ILE A 86 1.53 6.47 -16.06
C ILE A 86 0.94 5.30 -16.87
N LEU A 87 0.45 4.28 -16.18
CA LEU A 87 -0.08 3.07 -16.83
C LEU A 87 -1.45 3.26 -17.47
N GLN A 88 -2.20 4.30 -17.07
CA GLN A 88 -3.42 4.75 -17.72
C GLN A 88 -3.15 5.70 -18.91
N GLY A 89 -1.91 6.17 -19.09
CA GLY A 89 -1.59 7.21 -20.07
C GLY A 89 -2.04 8.61 -19.67
N GLY A 90 -2.40 8.82 -18.40
CA GLY A 90 -2.88 10.08 -17.83
C GLY A 90 -1.76 11.10 -17.53
N TRP A 91 -0.87 11.34 -18.50
CA TRP A 91 0.33 12.18 -18.30
C TRP A 91 0.01 13.63 -17.88
N SER A 92 -1.11 14.18 -18.33
CA SER A 92 -1.58 15.54 -17.96
C SER A 92 -2.01 15.65 -16.49
N SER A 93 -2.42 14.53 -15.89
CA SER A 93 -2.84 14.45 -14.49
C SER A 93 -1.67 14.32 -13.52
N ILE A 94 -0.44 14.14 -14.04
CA ILE A 94 0.78 14.04 -13.24
C ILE A 94 1.23 15.45 -12.83
N ASN A 95 0.85 15.86 -11.62
CA ASN A 95 1.26 17.13 -11.04
C ASN A 95 1.23 17.03 -9.49
N TRP A 96 1.54 18.14 -8.81
CA TRP A 96 1.57 18.22 -7.34
C TRP A 96 0.27 17.84 -6.63
N THR A 97 -0.84 17.74 -7.36
CA THR A 97 -2.10 17.22 -6.82
C THR A 97 -1.97 15.76 -6.38
N LEU A 98 -1.13 14.94 -7.01
CA LEU A 98 -0.90 13.55 -6.55
C LEU A 98 -0.35 13.50 -5.12
N LEU A 99 0.55 14.43 -4.77
CA LEU A 99 1.07 14.53 -3.41
C LEU A 99 0.00 14.99 -2.41
N ARG A 100 -0.83 15.96 -2.81
CA ARG A 100 -1.97 16.41 -1.99
C ARG A 100 -2.95 15.27 -1.75
N LEU A 101 -3.31 14.53 -2.80
CA LEU A 101 -4.14 13.32 -2.70
C LEU A 101 -3.51 12.28 -1.78
N GLY A 102 -2.21 12.03 -1.91
CA GLY A 102 -1.47 11.14 -1.01
C GLY A 102 -1.53 11.58 0.46
N LEU A 103 -1.47 12.89 0.73
CA LEU A 103 -1.58 13.44 2.07
C LEU A 103 -2.99 13.31 2.64
N TYR A 104 -4.03 13.65 1.87
CA TYR A 104 -5.42 13.47 2.29
C TYR A 104 -5.74 12.00 2.55
N ALA A 105 -5.38 11.12 1.60
CA ALA A 105 -5.57 9.68 1.76
C ALA A 105 -4.82 9.15 2.98
N PHE A 106 -3.59 9.61 3.24
CA PHE A 106 -2.88 9.25 4.46
C PHE A 106 -3.65 9.69 5.70
N MET A 107 -3.99 10.98 5.83
CA MET A 107 -4.64 11.55 7.01
C MET A 107 -5.97 10.86 7.35
N VAL A 108 -6.82 10.63 6.35
CA VAL A 108 -8.12 9.97 6.54
C VAL A 108 -7.95 8.52 7.00
N ASN A 109 -6.89 7.85 6.54
CA ASN A 109 -6.72 6.41 6.77
C ASN A 109 -5.71 6.08 7.85
N VAL A 110 -5.03 7.05 8.46
CA VAL A 110 -4.08 6.82 9.56
C VAL A 110 -4.65 5.90 10.64
N PRO A 111 -5.89 6.08 11.14
CA PRO A 111 -6.40 5.24 12.22
C PRO A 111 -6.50 3.76 11.82
N VAL A 112 -7.08 3.49 10.64
CA VAL A 112 -7.28 2.13 10.11
C VAL A 112 -5.93 1.52 9.71
N ALA A 113 -5.09 2.28 9.01
CA ALA A 113 -3.76 1.85 8.60
C ALA A 113 -2.88 1.55 9.81
N PHE A 114 -2.93 2.35 10.87
CA PHE A 114 -2.15 2.13 12.08
C PHE A 114 -2.60 0.85 12.78
N ALA A 115 -3.90 0.62 12.93
CA ALA A 115 -4.43 -0.62 13.52
C ALA A 115 -4.02 -1.86 12.71
N ALA A 116 -4.15 -1.81 11.39
CA ALA A 116 -3.74 -2.89 10.50
C ALA A 116 -2.23 -3.15 10.59
N ASN A 117 -1.41 -2.11 10.52
CA ASN A 117 0.05 -2.25 10.64
C ASN A 117 0.47 -2.72 12.03
N TYR A 118 -0.21 -2.30 13.09
CA TYR A 118 0.01 -2.84 14.42
C TYR A 118 -0.24 -4.35 14.47
N ALA A 119 -1.34 -4.83 13.89
CA ALA A 119 -1.64 -6.25 13.81
C ALA A 119 -0.60 -7.01 12.96
N ILE A 120 -0.27 -6.50 11.76
CA ILE A 120 0.68 -7.13 10.85
C ILE A 120 2.07 -7.22 11.48
N GLN A 121 2.59 -6.13 12.05
CA GLN A 121 3.96 -6.13 12.56
C GLN A 121 4.13 -6.95 13.85
N ASN A 122 3.06 -7.12 14.64
CA ASN A 122 3.17 -7.79 15.94
C ASN A 122 2.63 -9.22 15.97
N LYS A 123 1.67 -9.57 15.11
CA LYS A 123 1.00 -10.89 15.12
C LYS A 123 1.36 -11.76 13.91
N VAL A 124 1.84 -11.16 12.82
CA VAL A 124 2.19 -11.89 11.60
C VAL A 124 3.70 -12.10 11.55
N SER A 125 4.13 -13.35 11.32
CA SER A 125 5.56 -13.65 11.17
C SER A 125 6.14 -13.00 9.92
N LEU A 126 7.42 -12.63 9.96
CA LEU A 126 8.08 -11.83 8.92
C LEU A 126 7.87 -12.37 7.50
N LYS A 127 7.90 -13.70 7.31
CA LYS A 127 7.64 -14.38 6.03
C LYS A 127 6.28 -14.06 5.40
N TRP A 128 5.28 -13.74 6.23
CA TRP A 128 3.89 -13.49 5.80
C TRP A 128 3.49 -12.02 5.87
N ARG A 129 4.29 -11.14 6.50
CA ARG A 129 3.93 -9.71 6.64
C ARG A 129 3.72 -9.00 5.30
N PHE A 130 4.55 -9.30 4.30
CA PHE A 130 4.36 -8.74 2.96
C PHE A 130 3.02 -9.15 2.36
N LEU A 131 2.64 -10.43 2.51
CA LEU A 131 1.35 -10.92 2.04
C LEU A 131 0.20 -10.20 2.76
N ALA A 132 0.24 -10.14 4.09
CA ALA A 132 -0.79 -9.50 4.89
C ALA A 132 -0.93 -8.01 4.56
N SER A 133 0.19 -7.31 4.37
CA SER A 133 0.22 -5.91 3.94
C SER A 133 -0.37 -5.73 2.55
N ALA A 134 -0.03 -6.59 1.59
CA ALA A 134 -0.57 -6.51 0.24
C ALA A 134 -2.09 -6.73 0.22
N VAL A 135 -2.58 -7.72 0.98
CA VAL A 135 -4.03 -7.98 1.12
C VAL A 135 -4.74 -6.76 1.71
N PHE A 136 -4.19 -6.18 2.77
CA PHE A 136 -4.74 -4.96 3.37
C PHE A 136 -4.80 -3.81 2.34
N SER A 137 -3.71 -3.56 1.60
CA SER A 137 -3.70 -2.54 0.56
C SER A 137 -4.74 -2.79 -0.54
N SER A 138 -4.91 -4.03 -0.99
CA SER A 138 -5.91 -4.39 -2.00
C SER A 138 -7.34 -4.17 -1.50
N LEU A 139 -7.62 -4.50 -0.24
CA LEU A 139 -8.93 -4.23 0.37
C LEU A 139 -9.20 -2.72 0.46
N MET A 140 -8.19 -1.92 0.84
CA MET A 140 -8.33 -0.46 0.88
C MET A 140 -8.59 0.13 -0.51
N ALA A 141 -7.92 -0.38 -1.56
CA ALA A 141 -8.16 0.08 -2.94
C ALA A 141 -9.60 -0.18 -3.38
N ILE A 142 -10.14 -1.38 -3.10
CA ILE A 142 -11.54 -1.73 -3.39
C ILE A 142 -12.49 -0.85 -2.58
N TYR A 143 -12.20 -0.65 -1.29
CA TYR A 143 -13.01 0.20 -0.41
C TYR A 143 -13.10 1.63 -0.94
N TYR A 144 -11.99 2.25 -1.36
CA TYR A 144 -12.05 3.60 -1.92
C TYR A 144 -12.82 3.67 -3.23
N ALA A 145 -12.65 2.67 -4.11
CA ALA A 145 -13.40 2.61 -5.37
C ALA A 145 -14.92 2.52 -5.10
N LEU A 146 -15.33 1.67 -4.15
CA LEU A 146 -16.74 1.58 -3.73
C LEU A 146 -17.23 2.88 -3.12
N SER A 147 -16.42 3.50 -2.24
CA SER A 147 -16.78 4.76 -1.59
C SER A 147 -17.00 5.89 -2.60
N GLN A 148 -16.27 5.90 -3.71
CA GLN A 148 -16.41 6.92 -4.75
C GLN A 148 -17.66 6.72 -5.64
N VAL A 149 -18.17 5.49 -5.73
CA VAL A 149 -19.36 5.16 -6.53
C VAL A 149 -20.65 5.27 -5.71
N ILE A 150 -20.59 4.94 -4.41
CA ILE A 150 -21.77 4.86 -3.55
C ILE A 150 -22.12 6.21 -2.90
N PHE A 151 -21.13 7.06 -2.60
CA PHE A 151 -21.29 8.33 -1.88
C PHE A 151 -20.78 9.50 -2.72
#